data_AF-A0A517MEQ4-F1
#
_entry.id   AF-A0A517MEQ4-F1
#
_cell.length_a   1.000
_cell.length_b   1.000
_cell.length_c   1.000
_cell.angle_alpha   90.00
_cell.angle_beta   90.00
_cell.angle_gamma   90.00
#
_symmetry.space_group_name_H-M   'P 1'
#
loop_
_entity.id
_entity.type
_entity.pdbx_description
1 polymer ?
#
loop_
_entity_poly.entity_id
_entity_poly.type
_entity_poly.pdbx_seq_one_letter_code
_entity_poly.pdbx_strand_id
1 'polypeptide(L)'
;MIGMNRCVTGVGAMTVAILLASTWGERLPGQELAQMQTDRRMDAVALAEKSIPASLPERSTGDWIRLGDAQLRAGQSVKATKSFEHALRLTPELEPQLWQYGIALFFANRPDDGKALFEKHRVVNPHDVENAAWHFLCVARATNLAEARKLILPAPDDRRPPMKQILQRLPGGGPEEIEAAVAALKETRGYDSARFYADLYLGLIAEAEGDLPSARRYMDRAAQTSFSHYMADVARTYAVYLKAQPGK
;
A
#
# COMPACT_ATOMS: atom_id res chain seq x y z
N MET A 1 21.55 22.95 76.94
CA MET A 1 22.83 23.25 76.28
C MET A 1 22.60 23.04 74.79
N ILE A 2 22.57 24.14 74.01
CA ILE A 2 22.54 24.22 72.53
C ILE A 2 21.25 23.65 71.90
N GLY A 3 20.46 24.33 71.06
CA GLY A 3 20.68 25.49 70.20
C GLY A 3 20.36 25.12 68.75
N MET A 4 19.66 26.02 68.03
CA MET A 4 19.31 26.06 66.59
C MET A 4 18.02 25.32 66.19
N ASN A 5 16.89 25.96 65.86
CA ASN A 5 16.59 27.08 64.94
C ASN A 5 16.79 26.70 63.45
N ARG A 6 15.69 26.46 62.70
CA ARG A 6 15.32 27.27 61.51
C ARG A 6 14.05 26.79 60.76
N CYS A 7 13.18 27.78 60.57
CA CYS A 7 12.50 28.18 59.32
C CYS A 7 11.65 27.20 58.52
N VAL A 8 10.34 27.49 58.61
CA VAL A 8 9.33 27.48 57.54
C VAL A 8 9.92 27.89 56.17
N THR A 9 9.59 27.15 55.12
CA THR A 9 9.07 27.68 53.84
C THR A 9 8.55 26.52 53.00
N GLY A 10 7.25 26.57 52.68
CA GLY A 10 6.65 25.68 51.70
C GLY A 10 7.25 25.95 50.32
N VAL A 11 7.53 24.87 49.60
CA VAL A 11 7.71 24.88 48.15
C VAL A 11 6.87 23.72 47.62
N GLY A 12 6.10 24.05 46.59
CA GLY A 12 4.93 23.32 46.15
C GLY A 12 5.22 21.88 45.74
N ALA A 13 4.20 21.06 45.99
CA ALA A 13 3.99 19.80 45.31
C ALA A 13 3.95 20.05 43.80
N MET A 14 4.99 19.62 43.09
CA MET A 14 4.96 19.40 41.66
C MET A 14 5.17 17.90 41.43
N THR A 15 4.16 17.13 41.80
CA THR A 15 4.00 15.76 41.36
C THR A 15 3.86 15.78 39.85
N VAL A 16 4.92 15.37 39.16
CA VAL A 16 4.85 14.95 37.75
C VAL A 16 4.01 13.67 37.75
N ALA A 17 2.70 13.84 37.65
CA ALA A 17 1.79 12.75 37.37
C ALA A 17 2.02 12.34 35.91
N ILE A 18 2.94 11.40 35.69
CA ILE A 18 2.93 10.57 34.49
C ILE A 18 1.63 9.76 34.58
N LEU A 19 0.56 10.30 33.99
CA LEU A 19 -0.65 9.55 33.70
C LEU A 19 -0.29 8.52 32.63
N LEU A 20 0.14 7.34 33.07
CA LEU A 20 -0.02 6.11 32.31
C LEU A 20 -1.52 5.87 32.20
N ALA A 21 -2.14 6.44 31.17
CA ALA A 21 -3.48 6.04 30.76
C ALA A 21 -3.38 4.59 30.26
N SER A 22 -3.68 3.65 31.15
CA SER A 22 -3.97 2.27 30.81
C SER A 22 -5.32 2.22 30.08
N THR A 23 -5.34 2.54 28.79
CA THR A 23 -6.50 2.31 27.92
C THR A 23 -6.31 1.00 27.15
N TRP A 24 -6.62 -0.10 27.83
CA TRP A 24 -6.94 -1.34 27.13
C TRP A 24 -8.31 -1.15 26.45
N GLY A 25 -8.30 -0.72 25.18
CA GLY A 25 -9.47 -0.84 24.30
C GLY A 25 -9.91 0.40 23.52
N GLU A 26 -9.30 1.58 23.70
CA GLU A 26 -9.66 2.74 22.88
C GLU A 26 -8.92 2.70 21.53
N ARG A 27 -9.70 2.66 20.44
CA ARG A 27 -9.18 2.79 19.07
C ARG A 27 -8.54 4.18 18.95
N LEU A 28 -7.25 4.24 18.64
CA LEU A 28 -6.54 5.51 18.43
C LEU A 28 -7.34 6.41 17.48
N PRO A 29 -7.43 7.73 17.74
CA PRO A 29 -8.02 8.68 16.81
C PRO A 29 -7.44 8.50 15.40
N GLY A 30 -8.28 8.62 14.37
CA GLY A 30 -7.88 8.31 12.99
C GLY A 30 -6.66 9.09 12.48
N GLN A 31 -6.45 10.33 12.96
CA GLN A 31 -5.28 11.13 12.61
C GLN A 31 -3.98 10.59 13.25
N GLU A 32 -4.03 10.13 14.49
CA GLU A 32 -2.86 9.58 15.18
C GLU A 32 -2.42 8.26 14.53
N LEU A 33 -3.37 7.38 14.22
CA LEU A 33 -3.08 6.15 13.47
C LEU A 33 -2.48 6.47 12.09
N ALA A 34 -3.02 7.46 11.37
CA ALA A 34 -2.50 7.85 10.06
C ALA A 34 -1.06 8.40 10.15
N GLN A 35 -0.76 9.19 11.18
CA GLN A 35 0.60 9.70 11.42
C GLN A 35 1.56 8.55 11.75
N MET A 36 1.21 7.67 12.69
CA MET A 36 2.03 6.49 13.03
C MET A 36 2.33 5.61 11.81
N GLN A 37 1.34 5.40 10.94
CA GLN A 37 1.55 4.63 9.71
C GLN A 37 2.50 5.35 8.75
N THR A 38 2.43 6.68 8.68
CA THR A 38 3.35 7.50 7.86
C THR A 38 4.77 7.42 8.40
N ASP A 39 4.96 7.61 9.71
CA ASP A 39 6.27 7.53 10.37
C ASP A 39 6.89 6.14 10.18
N ARG A 40 6.12 5.06 10.43
CA ARG A 40 6.57 3.69 10.19
C ARG A 40 7.07 3.46 8.76
N ARG A 41 6.39 4.02 7.76
CA ARG A 41 6.77 3.87 6.34
C ARG A 41 8.06 4.63 6.04
N MET A 42 8.23 5.82 6.60
CA MET A 42 9.45 6.63 6.43
C MET A 42 10.65 6.04 7.17
N ASP A 43 10.44 5.53 8.38
CA ASP A 43 11.47 4.81 9.15
C ASP A 43 11.96 3.57 8.42
N ALA A 44 11.06 2.83 7.76
CA ALA A 44 11.43 1.69 6.92
C ALA A 44 12.35 2.09 5.76
N VAL A 45 12.12 3.25 5.13
CA VAL A 45 13.02 3.79 4.10
C VAL A 45 14.37 4.12 4.71
N ALA A 46 14.41 4.86 5.82
CA ALA A 46 15.65 5.25 6.47
C ALA A 46 16.47 4.04 6.93
N LEU A 47 15.81 2.98 7.42
CA LEU A 47 16.46 1.73 7.78
C LEU A 47 17.04 1.01 6.57
N ALA A 48 16.29 0.91 5.47
CA ALA A 48 16.75 0.30 4.23
C ALA A 48 17.92 1.07 3.61
N GLU A 49 17.92 2.41 3.71
CA GLU A 49 19.03 3.27 3.28
C GLU A 49 20.28 3.10 4.16
N LYS A 50 20.12 2.85 5.47
CA LYS A 50 21.25 2.59 6.39
C LYS A 50 21.84 1.19 6.24
N SER A 51 21.03 0.19 5.87
CA SER A 51 21.52 -1.16 5.58
C SER A 51 22.36 -1.25 4.32
N ILE A 52 22.64 -0.10 3.70
CA ILE A 52 23.44 0.07 2.51
C ILE A 52 24.70 0.86 2.91
N PRO A 53 25.80 0.18 3.28
CA PRO A 53 27.04 0.85 3.63
C PRO A 53 27.60 1.58 2.41
N ALA A 54 27.98 2.85 2.58
CA ALA A 54 28.69 3.62 1.55
C ALA A 54 30.05 2.99 1.16
N SER A 55 30.56 2.05 1.97
CA SER A 55 31.87 1.43 1.85
C SER A 55 31.90 0.05 1.18
N LEU A 56 30.75 -0.52 0.78
CA LEU A 56 30.73 -1.78 0.01
C LEU A 56 30.78 -1.47 -1.50
N PRO A 57 31.67 -2.12 -2.27
CA PRO A 57 31.91 -1.78 -3.67
C PRO A 57 30.70 -2.04 -4.59
N GLU A 58 29.76 -2.90 -4.21
CA GLU A 58 28.45 -3.05 -4.86
C GLU A 58 27.42 -3.58 -3.84
N ARG A 59 26.22 -2.98 -3.80
CA ARG A 59 25.13 -3.44 -2.90
C ARG A 59 24.57 -4.77 -3.42
N SER A 60 24.07 -5.65 -2.55
CA SER A 60 23.41 -6.87 -3.02
C SER A 60 22.10 -6.55 -3.72
N THR A 61 21.67 -7.41 -4.64
CA THR A 61 20.36 -7.35 -5.27
C THR A 61 19.22 -7.28 -4.24
N GLY A 62 19.33 -8.03 -3.14
CA GLY A 62 18.33 -8.03 -2.06
C GLY A 62 18.23 -6.71 -1.29
N ASP A 63 19.34 -5.99 -1.11
CA ASP A 63 19.32 -4.65 -0.48
C ASP A 63 18.58 -3.63 -1.34
N TRP A 64 18.83 -3.66 -2.65
CA TRP A 64 18.15 -2.79 -3.60
C TRP A 64 16.65 -3.08 -3.69
N ILE A 65 16.24 -4.35 -3.66
CA ILE A 65 14.83 -4.74 -3.61
C ILE A 65 14.17 -4.22 -2.33
N ARG A 66 14.80 -4.43 -1.15
CA ARG A 66 14.28 -3.92 0.13
C ARG A 66 14.12 -2.41 0.14
N LEU A 67 15.08 -1.68 -0.43
CA LEU A 67 14.99 -0.23 -0.55
C LEU A 67 13.86 0.19 -1.50
N GLY A 68 13.73 -0.47 -2.65
CA GLY A 68 12.63 -0.22 -3.60
C GLY A 68 11.27 -0.44 -2.97
N ASP A 69 11.11 -1.54 -2.24
CA ASP A 69 9.89 -1.85 -1.49
C ASP A 69 9.55 -0.80 -0.45
N ALA A 70 10.52 -0.41 0.38
CA ALA A 70 10.32 0.62 1.39
C ALA A 70 9.93 1.96 0.75
N GLN A 71 10.62 2.35 -0.34
CA GLN A 71 10.36 3.59 -1.07
C GLN A 71 8.96 3.60 -1.70
N LEU A 72 8.53 2.52 -2.36
CA LEU A 72 7.18 2.43 -2.92
C LEU A 72 6.13 2.52 -1.82
N ARG A 73 6.32 1.75 -0.74
CA ARG A 73 5.43 1.79 0.41
C ARG A 73 5.36 3.19 1.01
N ALA A 74 6.41 3.99 0.98
CA ALA A 74 6.42 5.38 1.43
C ALA A 74 5.95 6.41 0.39
N GLY A 75 5.47 5.98 -0.78
CA GLY A 75 5.02 6.87 -1.86
C GLY A 75 6.14 7.52 -2.67
N GLN A 76 7.38 7.08 -2.49
CA GLN A 76 8.56 7.55 -3.21
C GLN A 76 8.76 6.74 -4.52
N SER A 77 7.70 6.59 -5.32
CA SER A 77 7.65 5.64 -6.43
C SER A 77 8.76 5.84 -7.48
N VAL A 78 9.14 7.09 -7.79
CA VAL A 78 10.24 7.38 -8.73
C VAL A 78 11.61 6.95 -8.17
N LYS A 79 11.81 6.98 -6.84
CA LYS A 79 13.02 6.41 -6.25
C LYS A 79 12.95 4.88 -6.22
N ALA A 80 11.77 4.34 -5.92
CA ALA A 80 11.53 2.90 -5.90
C ALA A 80 11.89 2.25 -7.23
N THR A 81 11.45 2.82 -8.36
CA THR A 81 11.79 2.31 -9.70
C THR A 81 13.30 2.27 -9.92
N LYS A 82 14.05 3.32 -9.54
CA LYS A 82 15.51 3.33 -9.63
C LYS A 82 16.14 2.22 -8.80
N SER A 83 15.66 2.00 -7.57
CA SER A 83 16.17 0.93 -6.71
C SER A 83 15.92 -0.46 -7.31
N PHE A 84 14.73 -0.72 -7.85
CA PHE A 84 14.44 -1.98 -8.55
C PHE A 84 15.30 -2.13 -9.82
N GLU A 85 15.48 -1.07 -10.60
CA GLU A 85 16.35 -1.10 -11.78
C GLU A 85 17.82 -1.36 -11.45
N HIS A 86 18.28 -0.86 -10.30
CA HIS A 86 19.60 -1.23 -9.78
C HIS A 86 19.66 -2.72 -9.43
N ALA A 87 18.65 -3.28 -8.75
CA ALA A 87 18.58 -4.71 -8.48
C ALA A 87 18.62 -5.54 -9.76
N LEU A 88 17.85 -5.14 -10.79
CA LEU A 88 17.79 -5.85 -12.07
C LEU A 88 19.05 -5.72 -12.92
N ARG A 89 19.92 -4.72 -12.68
CA ARG A 89 21.25 -4.71 -13.30
C ARG A 89 22.18 -5.77 -12.73
N LEU A 90 22.00 -6.11 -11.46
CA LEU A 90 22.81 -7.14 -10.78
C LEU A 90 22.27 -8.54 -11.03
N THR A 91 20.94 -8.67 -11.16
CA THR A 91 20.26 -9.97 -11.32
C THR A 91 19.02 -9.82 -12.21
N PRO A 92 19.20 -9.71 -13.55
CA PRO A 92 18.10 -9.47 -14.50
C PRO A 92 16.98 -10.53 -14.47
N GLU A 93 17.31 -11.77 -14.15
CA GLU A 93 16.40 -12.90 -14.09
C GLU A 93 15.31 -12.78 -13.00
N LEU A 94 15.49 -11.86 -12.04
CA LEU A 94 14.50 -11.59 -11.01
C LEU A 94 13.31 -10.77 -11.50
N GLU A 95 13.39 -10.16 -12.69
CA GLU A 95 12.35 -9.25 -13.19
C GLU A 95 10.94 -9.85 -13.06
N PRO A 96 10.63 -11.07 -13.52
CA PRO A 96 9.30 -11.65 -13.37
C PRO A 96 8.85 -11.83 -11.91
N GLN A 97 9.73 -11.77 -10.92
CA GLN A 97 9.37 -11.92 -9.50
C GLN A 97 9.09 -10.58 -8.81
N LEU A 98 9.46 -9.45 -9.41
CA LEU A 98 9.34 -8.10 -8.81
C LEU A 98 8.02 -7.42 -9.18
N TRP A 99 6.88 -8.00 -8.81
CA TRP A 99 5.57 -7.39 -9.03
C TRP A 99 5.44 -5.99 -8.40
N GLN A 100 6.15 -5.73 -7.30
CA GLN A 100 6.24 -4.43 -6.65
C GLN A 100 6.81 -3.35 -7.57
N TYR A 101 7.76 -3.72 -8.43
CA TYR A 101 8.31 -2.80 -9.42
C TYR A 101 7.25 -2.38 -10.44
N GLY A 102 6.31 -3.26 -10.80
CA GLY A 102 5.19 -2.94 -11.70
C GLY A 102 4.26 -1.88 -11.11
N ILE A 103 3.97 -1.99 -9.80
CA ILE A 103 3.19 -1.00 -9.06
C ILE A 103 3.95 0.34 -8.99
N ALA A 104 5.27 0.29 -8.71
CA ALA A 104 6.10 1.49 -8.69
C ALA A 104 6.15 2.19 -10.06
N LEU A 105 6.25 1.43 -11.15
CA LEU A 105 6.23 1.93 -12.52
C LEU A 105 4.93 2.66 -12.84
N PHE A 106 3.78 2.11 -12.44
CA PHE A 106 2.49 2.78 -12.60
C PHE A 106 2.50 4.17 -11.92
N PHE A 107 2.85 4.24 -10.63
CA PHE A 107 2.88 5.50 -9.90
C PHE A 107 3.97 6.46 -10.37
N ALA A 108 5.04 5.95 -10.99
CA ALA A 108 6.08 6.73 -11.64
C ALA A 108 5.72 7.16 -13.08
N ASN A 109 4.46 7.00 -13.48
CA ASN A 109 3.94 7.35 -14.81
C ASN A 109 4.63 6.59 -15.96
N ARG A 110 4.93 5.31 -15.75
CA ARG A 110 5.49 4.37 -16.73
C ARG A 110 4.57 3.15 -16.90
N PRO A 111 3.32 3.34 -17.34
CA PRO A 111 2.32 2.27 -17.39
C PRO A 111 2.64 1.18 -18.44
N ASP A 112 3.31 1.51 -19.55
CA ASP A 112 3.73 0.52 -20.55
C ASP A 112 4.73 -0.49 -19.99
N ASP A 113 5.71 -0.01 -19.21
CA ASP A 113 6.68 -0.86 -18.54
C ASP A 113 6.01 -1.72 -17.47
N GLY A 114 5.08 -1.13 -16.71
CA GLY A 114 4.30 -1.86 -15.69
C GLY A 114 3.46 -2.97 -16.33
N LYS A 115 2.78 -2.69 -17.45
CA LYS A 115 2.05 -3.69 -18.24
C LYS A 115 2.95 -4.87 -18.63
N ALA A 116 4.09 -4.60 -19.26
CA ALA A 116 5.02 -5.63 -19.71
C ALA A 116 5.53 -6.49 -18.54
N LEU A 117 5.76 -5.87 -17.39
CA LEU A 117 6.21 -6.56 -16.19
C LEU A 117 5.14 -7.49 -15.61
N PHE A 118 3.87 -7.07 -15.53
CA PHE A 118 2.79 -7.93 -15.03
C PHE A 118 2.45 -9.10 -15.98
N GLU A 119 2.68 -8.92 -17.29
CA GLU A 119 2.60 -10.01 -18.26
C GLU A 119 3.68 -11.08 -17.99
N LYS A 120 4.90 -10.65 -17.65
CA LYS A 120 5.97 -11.56 -17.19
C LYS A 120 5.65 -12.18 -15.83
N HIS A 121 5.18 -11.39 -14.86
CA HIS A 121 4.92 -11.87 -13.49
C HIS A 121 3.85 -12.96 -13.43
N ARG A 122 2.87 -12.92 -14.35
CA ARG A 122 1.83 -13.95 -14.43
C ARG A 122 2.40 -15.38 -14.52
N VAL A 123 3.58 -15.59 -15.11
CA VAL A 123 4.18 -16.93 -15.18
C VAL A 123 4.63 -17.45 -13.80
N VAL A 124 4.94 -16.54 -12.88
CA VAL A 124 5.38 -16.82 -11.51
C VAL A 124 4.18 -17.10 -10.61
N ASN A 125 3.12 -16.30 -10.74
CA ASN A 125 1.89 -16.48 -9.98
C ASN A 125 0.65 -16.38 -10.89
N PRO A 126 0.25 -17.48 -11.56
CA PRO A 126 -0.80 -17.46 -12.56
C PRO A 126 -2.22 -17.31 -11.98
N HIS A 127 -2.37 -17.41 -10.67
CA HIS A 127 -3.66 -17.35 -9.97
C HIS A 127 -3.90 -16.00 -9.29
N ASP A 128 -2.96 -15.05 -9.38
CA ASP A 128 -3.05 -13.79 -8.66
C ASP A 128 -3.95 -12.78 -9.37
N VAL A 129 -5.14 -12.56 -8.80
CA VAL A 129 -6.05 -11.52 -9.31
C VAL A 129 -5.47 -10.12 -9.11
N GLU A 130 -4.60 -9.91 -8.11
CA GLU A 130 -3.96 -8.62 -7.90
C GLU A 130 -3.09 -8.25 -9.12
N ASN A 131 -2.28 -9.18 -9.62
CA ASN A 131 -1.52 -9.02 -10.86
C ASN A 131 -2.42 -8.66 -12.06
N ALA A 132 -3.55 -9.35 -12.22
CA ALA A 132 -4.50 -9.06 -13.31
C ALA A 132 -5.11 -7.66 -13.19
N ALA A 133 -5.47 -7.22 -11.98
CA ALA A 133 -6.02 -5.89 -11.73
C ALA A 133 -4.99 -4.78 -11.98
N TRP A 134 -3.74 -4.96 -11.53
CA TRP A 134 -2.68 -3.98 -11.78
C TRP A 134 -2.28 -3.92 -13.27
N HIS A 135 -2.23 -5.06 -13.97
CA HIS A 135 -2.06 -5.09 -15.42
C HIS A 135 -3.17 -4.32 -16.13
N PHE A 136 -4.43 -4.59 -15.78
CA PHE A 136 -5.60 -3.89 -16.32
C PHE A 136 -5.50 -2.37 -16.15
N LEU A 137 -5.11 -1.90 -14.96
CA LEU A 137 -4.91 -0.48 -14.69
C LEU A 137 -3.80 0.12 -15.57
N CYS A 138 -2.67 -0.57 -15.71
CA CYS A 138 -1.58 -0.16 -16.59
C CYS A 138 -2.04 -0.06 -18.05
N VAL A 139 -2.78 -1.03 -18.59
CA VAL A 139 -3.33 -0.97 -19.95
C VAL A 139 -4.31 0.20 -20.10
N ALA A 140 -5.18 0.41 -19.11
CA ALA A 140 -6.15 1.51 -19.15
C ALA A 140 -5.46 2.87 -19.21
N ARG A 141 -4.36 3.04 -18.45
CA ARG A 141 -3.56 4.26 -18.40
C ARG A 141 -2.68 4.46 -19.64
N ALA A 142 -2.09 3.39 -20.16
CA ALA A 142 -1.22 3.45 -21.34
C ALA A 142 -2.01 3.64 -22.64
N THR A 143 -3.22 3.08 -22.72
CA THR A 143 -4.00 3.04 -23.96
C THR A 143 -5.40 3.60 -23.77
N ASN A 144 -6.31 2.82 -23.17
CA ASN A 144 -7.66 3.23 -22.76
C ASN A 144 -8.41 2.04 -22.11
N LEU A 145 -9.54 2.34 -21.47
CA LEU A 145 -10.41 1.35 -20.82
C LEU A 145 -10.87 0.23 -21.77
N ALA A 146 -11.23 0.56 -23.01
CA ALA A 146 -11.77 -0.42 -23.96
C ALA A 146 -10.73 -1.49 -24.29
N GLU A 147 -9.46 -1.10 -24.41
CA GLU A 147 -8.36 -2.05 -24.62
C GLU A 147 -8.03 -2.83 -23.35
N ALA A 148 -8.05 -2.19 -22.19
CA ALA A 148 -7.84 -2.85 -20.90
C ALA A 148 -8.84 -3.99 -20.67
N ARG A 149 -10.11 -3.79 -21.05
CA ARG A 149 -11.16 -4.82 -20.94
C ARG A 149 -10.97 -6.02 -21.87
N LYS A 150 -10.24 -5.86 -22.97
CA LYS A 150 -9.92 -6.97 -23.89
C LYS A 150 -8.69 -7.76 -23.44
N LEU A 151 -7.73 -7.10 -22.82
CA LEU A 151 -6.42 -7.65 -22.47
C LEU A 151 -6.33 -8.15 -21.02
N ILE A 152 -7.45 -8.50 -20.39
CA ILE A 152 -7.47 -8.96 -19.01
C ILE A 152 -6.66 -10.26 -18.88
N LEU A 153 -5.64 -10.23 -18.03
CA LEU A 153 -4.89 -11.43 -17.69
C LEU A 153 -5.78 -12.41 -16.90
N PRO A 154 -5.84 -13.69 -17.29
CA PRO A 154 -6.59 -14.68 -16.53
C PRO A 154 -5.84 -15.04 -15.24
N ALA A 155 -6.60 -15.12 -14.15
CA ALA A 155 -6.16 -15.50 -12.81
C ALA A 155 -7.15 -16.49 -12.17
N PRO A 156 -7.22 -17.74 -12.64
CA PRO A 156 -8.20 -18.72 -12.15
C PRO A 156 -7.93 -19.09 -10.69
N ASP A 157 -8.96 -19.53 -9.98
CA ASP A 157 -8.86 -20.19 -8.67
C ASP A 157 -8.19 -19.40 -7.53
N ASP A 158 -8.19 -18.06 -7.60
CA ASP A 158 -7.89 -17.25 -6.42
C ASP A 158 -8.96 -17.46 -5.33
N ARG A 159 -8.57 -18.13 -4.25
CA ARG A 159 -9.47 -18.51 -3.16
C ARG A 159 -9.73 -17.37 -2.17
N ARG A 160 -8.99 -16.26 -2.26
CA ARG A 160 -9.14 -15.13 -1.34
C ARG A 160 -10.42 -14.37 -1.68
N PRO A 161 -11.35 -14.13 -0.73
CA PRO A 161 -12.48 -13.25 -1.00
C PRO A 161 -12.02 -11.77 -0.99
N PRO A 162 -12.52 -10.90 -1.90
CA PRO A 162 -13.49 -11.15 -2.97
C PRO A 162 -12.82 -11.23 -4.36
N MET A 163 -11.65 -11.89 -4.48
CA MET A 163 -10.82 -11.86 -5.70
C MET A 163 -11.53 -12.41 -6.93
N LYS A 164 -12.33 -13.47 -6.77
CA LYS A 164 -13.16 -13.99 -7.86
C LYS A 164 -14.07 -12.90 -8.45
N GLN A 165 -14.77 -12.15 -7.60
CA GLN A 165 -15.69 -11.09 -8.03
C GLN A 165 -14.94 -9.90 -8.62
N ILE A 166 -13.76 -9.58 -8.09
CA ILE A 166 -12.88 -8.55 -8.65
C ILE A 166 -12.47 -8.90 -10.08
N LEU A 167 -12.02 -10.14 -10.33
CA LEU A 167 -11.66 -10.60 -11.67
C LEU A 167 -12.86 -10.53 -12.63
N GLN A 168 -14.05 -10.92 -12.16
CA GLN A 168 -15.30 -10.84 -12.94
C GLN A 168 -15.73 -9.40 -13.23
N ARG A 169 -15.31 -8.43 -12.43
CA ARG A 169 -15.63 -7.01 -12.60
C ARG A 169 -14.72 -6.28 -13.61
N LEU A 170 -13.51 -6.78 -13.85
CA LEU A 170 -12.58 -6.16 -14.82
C LEU A 170 -13.15 -5.97 -16.24
N PRO A 171 -13.87 -6.93 -16.87
CA PRO A 171 -14.45 -6.72 -18.20
C PRO A 171 -15.63 -5.74 -18.21
N GLY A 172 -16.24 -5.47 -17.06
CA GLY A 172 -17.39 -4.57 -16.90
C GLY A 172 -18.33 -5.00 -15.77
N GLY A 173 -19.48 -4.34 -15.66
CA GLY A 173 -20.45 -4.55 -14.59
C GLY A 173 -20.39 -3.48 -13.50
N GLY A 174 -21.07 -3.72 -12.38
CA GLY A 174 -21.07 -2.85 -11.21
C GLY A 174 -20.45 -3.52 -9.98
N PRO A 175 -20.39 -2.82 -8.83
CA PRO A 175 -19.74 -3.32 -7.61
C PRO A 175 -20.55 -4.39 -6.86
N GLU A 176 -21.77 -4.71 -7.30
CA GLU A 176 -22.77 -5.45 -6.51
C GLU A 176 -22.29 -6.83 -6.07
N GLU A 177 -21.66 -7.60 -6.97
CA GLU A 177 -21.13 -8.94 -6.65
C GLU A 177 -19.98 -8.88 -5.63
N ILE A 178 -19.11 -7.87 -5.74
CA ILE A 178 -18.02 -7.65 -4.78
C ILE A 178 -18.60 -7.29 -3.41
N GLU A 179 -19.57 -6.38 -3.37
CA GLU A 179 -20.23 -5.96 -2.14
C GLU A 179 -21.01 -7.11 -1.48
N ALA A 180 -21.68 -7.95 -2.28
CA ALA A 180 -22.36 -9.16 -1.78
C ALA A 180 -21.37 -10.18 -1.19
N ALA A 181 -20.23 -10.40 -1.86
CA ALA A 181 -19.18 -11.29 -1.36
C ALA A 181 -18.58 -10.81 -0.03
N VAL A 182 -18.39 -9.49 0.13
CA VAL A 182 -17.95 -8.90 1.40
C VAL A 182 -19.04 -9.03 2.48
N ALA A 183 -20.29 -8.74 2.15
CA ALA A 183 -21.41 -8.83 3.08
C ALA A 183 -21.61 -10.25 3.64
N ALA A 184 -21.39 -11.28 2.82
CA ALA A 184 -21.46 -12.68 3.24
C ALA A 184 -20.43 -13.04 4.34
N LEU A 185 -19.39 -12.24 4.51
CA LEU A 185 -18.32 -12.48 5.48
C LEU A 185 -18.47 -11.68 6.77
N LYS A 186 -19.52 -10.86 6.94
CA LYS A 186 -19.66 -9.88 8.02
C LYS A 186 -19.39 -10.42 9.42
N GLU A 187 -19.79 -11.66 9.69
CA GLU A 187 -19.63 -12.32 11.00
C GLU A 187 -18.41 -13.26 11.06
N THR A 188 -17.44 -13.08 10.16
CA THR A 188 -16.24 -13.93 10.05
C THR A 188 -14.97 -13.12 10.28
N ARG A 189 -13.89 -13.80 10.65
CA ARG A 189 -12.54 -13.20 10.76
C ARG A 189 -12.01 -12.67 9.42
N GLY A 190 -12.58 -13.09 8.29
CA GLY A 190 -12.15 -12.68 6.95
C GLY A 190 -12.75 -11.34 6.49
N TYR A 191 -13.73 -10.79 7.22
CA TYR A 191 -14.47 -9.60 6.81
C TYR A 191 -13.56 -8.40 6.51
N ASP A 192 -12.72 -8.01 7.48
CA ASP A 192 -11.90 -6.80 7.35
C ASP A 192 -10.91 -6.91 6.18
N SER A 193 -10.36 -8.11 5.94
CA SER A 193 -9.49 -8.36 4.81
C SER A 193 -10.25 -8.26 3.48
N ALA A 194 -11.42 -8.90 3.39
CA ALA A 194 -12.25 -8.85 2.18
C ALA A 194 -12.72 -7.44 1.87
N ARG A 195 -13.15 -6.66 2.88
CA ARG A 195 -13.54 -5.26 2.74
C ARG A 195 -12.38 -4.40 2.27
N PHE A 196 -11.20 -4.56 2.87
CA PHE A 196 -9.99 -3.83 2.46
C PHE A 196 -9.68 -4.06 0.98
N TYR A 197 -9.64 -5.32 0.54
CA TYR A 197 -9.33 -5.63 -0.86
C TYR A 197 -10.46 -5.21 -1.82
N ALA A 198 -11.72 -5.32 -1.41
CA ALA A 198 -12.84 -4.78 -2.18
C ALA A 198 -12.68 -3.27 -2.42
N ASP A 199 -12.39 -2.50 -1.36
CA ASP A 199 -12.17 -1.06 -1.48
C ASP A 199 -10.95 -0.72 -2.34
N LEU A 200 -9.84 -1.42 -2.15
CA LEU A 200 -8.64 -1.21 -2.96
C LEU A 200 -8.94 -1.41 -4.46
N TYR A 201 -9.55 -2.52 -4.83
CA TYR A 201 -9.75 -2.85 -6.24
C TYR A 201 -10.95 -2.16 -6.88
N LEU A 202 -12.00 -1.84 -6.13
CA LEU A 202 -13.06 -0.95 -6.64
C LEU A 202 -12.51 0.46 -6.90
N GLY A 203 -11.62 0.96 -6.04
CA GLY A 203 -10.96 2.25 -6.27
C GLY A 203 -10.06 2.25 -7.51
N LEU A 204 -9.28 1.19 -7.69
CA LEU A 204 -8.44 0.97 -8.88
C LEU A 204 -9.28 0.91 -10.17
N ILE A 205 -10.35 0.12 -10.17
CA ILE A 205 -11.23 -0.03 -11.35
C ILE A 205 -11.93 1.30 -11.67
N ALA A 206 -12.41 2.01 -10.65
CA ALA A 206 -13.02 3.32 -10.83
C ALA A 206 -12.04 4.35 -11.44
N GLU A 207 -10.74 4.30 -11.08
CA GLU A 207 -9.74 5.15 -11.74
C GLU A 207 -9.60 4.80 -13.22
N ALA A 208 -9.49 3.50 -13.54
CA ALA A 208 -9.40 3.04 -14.93
C ALA A 208 -10.64 3.44 -15.76
N GLU A 209 -11.80 3.53 -15.12
CA GLU A 209 -13.07 3.97 -15.71
C GLU A 209 -13.21 5.49 -15.81
N GLY A 210 -12.28 6.25 -15.23
CA GLY A 210 -12.31 7.71 -15.19
C GLY A 210 -13.25 8.30 -14.14
N ASP A 211 -13.87 7.48 -13.29
CA ASP A 211 -14.69 7.90 -12.15
C ASP A 211 -13.79 8.23 -10.94
N LEU A 212 -13.08 9.36 -11.04
CA LEU A 212 -12.20 9.85 -9.98
C LEU A 212 -12.91 10.07 -8.63
N PRO A 213 -14.16 10.59 -8.57
CA PRO A 213 -14.90 10.68 -7.32
C PRO A 213 -15.05 9.33 -6.60
N SER A 214 -15.49 8.29 -7.31
CA SER A 214 -15.60 6.95 -6.73
C SER A 214 -14.23 6.38 -6.39
N ALA A 215 -13.23 6.52 -7.27
CA ALA A 215 -11.86 6.05 -7.03
C ALA A 215 -11.30 6.58 -5.71
N ARG A 216 -11.42 7.90 -5.48
CA ARG A 216 -11.00 8.55 -4.22
C ARG A 216 -11.76 8.01 -3.03
N ARG A 217 -13.08 7.91 -3.12
CA ARG A 217 -13.91 7.40 -2.02
C ARG A 217 -13.52 5.99 -1.61
N TYR A 218 -13.39 5.07 -2.56
CA TYR A 218 -12.99 3.70 -2.29
C TYR A 218 -11.57 3.64 -1.72
N MET A 219 -10.62 4.35 -2.33
CA MET A 219 -9.22 4.33 -1.90
C MET A 219 -9.03 4.98 -0.51
N ASP A 220 -9.80 6.03 -0.19
CA ASP A 220 -9.80 6.64 1.14
C ASP A 220 -10.31 5.67 2.22
N ARG A 221 -11.30 4.81 1.90
CA ARG A 221 -11.72 3.74 2.81
C ARG A 221 -10.64 2.67 2.97
N ALA A 222 -10.03 2.22 1.87
CA ALA A 222 -8.93 1.24 1.92
C ALA A 222 -7.74 1.76 2.76
N ALA A 223 -7.37 3.02 2.60
CA ALA A 223 -6.25 3.65 3.32
C ALA A 223 -6.47 3.79 4.83
N GLN A 224 -7.72 3.77 5.31
CA GLN A 224 -8.09 3.84 6.73
C GLN A 224 -7.96 2.50 7.46
N THR A 225 -7.60 1.42 6.77
CA THR A 225 -7.37 0.12 7.42
C THR A 225 -6.32 0.20 8.53
N SER A 226 -6.50 -0.61 9.58
CA SER A 226 -5.49 -0.81 10.63
C SER A 226 -4.32 -1.69 10.18
N PHE A 227 -4.44 -2.37 9.02
CA PHE A 227 -3.39 -3.25 8.51
C PHE A 227 -2.09 -2.49 8.22
N SER A 228 -0.96 -3.14 8.51
CA SER A 228 0.40 -2.62 8.27
C SER A 228 1.16 -3.43 7.20
N HIS A 229 0.49 -4.38 6.53
CA HIS A 229 1.08 -5.17 5.46
C HIS A 229 1.29 -4.34 4.18
N TYR A 230 2.00 -4.92 3.22
CA TYR A 230 2.43 -4.26 1.98
C TYR A 230 1.28 -3.52 1.26
N MET A 231 0.19 -4.23 0.95
CA MET A 231 -0.90 -3.64 0.18
C MET A 231 -1.65 -2.53 0.92
N ALA A 232 -1.67 -2.52 2.25
CA ALA A 232 -2.24 -1.43 3.03
C ALA A 232 -1.41 -0.14 2.88
N ASP A 233 -0.08 -0.28 2.80
CA ASP A 233 0.80 0.86 2.51
C ASP A 233 0.67 1.33 1.06
N VAL A 234 0.50 0.41 0.11
CA VAL A 234 0.21 0.74 -1.28
C VAL A 234 -1.12 1.49 -1.39
N ALA A 235 -2.18 1.06 -0.71
CA ALA A 235 -3.47 1.76 -0.69
C ALA A 235 -3.33 3.21 -0.16
N ARG A 236 -2.49 3.43 0.87
CA ARG A 236 -2.19 4.79 1.37
C ARG A 236 -1.40 5.61 0.36
N THR A 237 -0.38 5.03 -0.29
CA THR A 237 0.33 5.67 -1.41
C THR A 237 -0.65 6.07 -2.52
N TYR A 238 -1.57 5.17 -2.86
CA TYR A 238 -2.54 5.37 -3.92
C TYR A 238 -3.57 6.46 -3.57
N ALA A 239 -4.07 6.49 -2.33
CA ALA A 239 -4.97 7.55 -1.87
C ALA A 239 -4.33 8.94 -2.02
N VAL A 240 -3.04 9.07 -1.67
CA VAL A 240 -2.29 10.32 -1.85
C VAL A 240 -2.14 10.63 -3.35
N TYR A 241 -1.78 9.65 -4.17
CA TYR A 241 -1.66 9.79 -5.62
C TYR A 241 -2.96 10.30 -6.27
N LEU A 242 -4.12 9.71 -5.94
CA LEU A 242 -5.42 10.12 -6.49
C LEU A 242 -5.84 11.53 -6.06
N LYS A 243 -5.47 11.97 -4.86
CA LYS A 243 -5.72 13.34 -4.37
C LYS A 243 -4.89 14.39 -5.10
N ALA A 244 -3.69 14.03 -5.52
CA ALA A 244 -2.81 14.91 -6.28
C ALA A 244 -3.24 15.09 -7.75
N GLN A 245 -4.08 14.19 -8.29
CA GLN A 245 -4.61 14.35 -9.65
C GLN A 245 -5.63 15.52 -9.69
N PRO A 246 -5.57 16.41 -10.67
CA PRO A 246 -6.61 17.42 -10.85
C PRO A 246 -7.96 16.74 -11.15
N GLY A 247 -9.04 17.21 -10.52
CA GLY A 247 -10.39 16.83 -10.94
C GLY A 247 -10.61 17.36 -12.36
N LYS A 248 -11.09 16.51 -13.26
CA LYS A 248 -11.53 16.94 -14.60
C LYS A 248 -12.80 17.76 -14.49
#